data_AF-A0A7C5VN91-F1
#
_entry.id   AF-A0A7C5VN91-F1
#
_cell.length_a   1.000
_cell.length_b   1.000
_cell.length_c   1.000
_cell.angle_alpha   90.00
_cell.angle_beta   90.00
_cell.angle_gamma   90.00
#
_symmetry.space_group_name_H-M   'P 1'
#
loop_
_entity.id
_entity.type
_entity.pdbx_description
1 polymer ?
#
loop_
_entity_poly.entity_id
_entity_poly.type
_entity_poly.pdbx_seq_one_letter_code
_entity_poly.pdbx_strand_id
1 'polypeptide(L)'
;MIYGEDIISRITSSANDKDKLEIMHRLLIQTVNNILGYTCTQAGVNPKNVYEMTVVGNTAMHHFFLGINPKFVAASPFTPALKSPVNVKARELGLSMCPEGNVHVLPVIAGFVGADAVADVLASGTHESDRLSLLIDIGTNTEVFVGNSEDILSCSCASGPAFEGGHIKHGMKAVTGAIERISIKSNYEVDYATCGSAIIDAVAELYRLGIINDRGRFKAGINNPRLRKTPDGGLEFVWCGLRIAEQALT
;
A
#
# COMPACT_ATOMS: atom_id res chain seq x y z
N MET A 1 14.08 -8.94 -0.91
CA MET A 1 12.85 -9.33 -0.18
C MET A 1 13.14 -10.61 0.58
N ILE A 2 13.33 -10.55 1.91
CA ILE A 2 13.95 -11.65 2.67
C ILE A 2 12.94 -12.47 3.51
N TYR A 3 11.69 -11.99 3.71
CA TYR A 3 10.76 -12.63 4.67
C TYR A 3 9.28 -12.68 4.25
N GLY A 4 8.97 -12.57 2.96
CA GLY A 4 7.60 -12.61 2.43
C GLY A 4 7.21 -11.33 1.68
N GLU A 5 6.68 -11.51 0.47
CA GLU A 5 6.27 -10.43 -0.43
C GLU A 5 4.96 -9.79 0.03
N ASP A 6 4.03 -10.61 0.52
CA ASP A 6 2.72 -10.20 1.05
C ASP A 6 2.61 -10.37 2.58
N ILE A 7 1.47 -9.93 3.14
CA ILE A 7 1.22 -10.00 4.57
C ILE A 7 1.00 -11.43 5.08
N ILE A 8 0.40 -12.30 4.27
CA ILE A 8 0.05 -13.68 4.66
C ILE A 8 1.31 -14.53 4.79
N SER A 9 2.26 -14.38 3.88
CA SER A 9 3.56 -15.05 3.92
C SER A 9 4.38 -14.62 5.15
N ARG A 10 4.32 -13.33 5.52
CA ARG A 10 4.94 -12.82 6.76
C ARG A 10 4.28 -13.38 8.01
N ILE A 11 2.94 -13.43 8.07
CA ILE A 11 2.22 -14.04 9.20
C ILE A 11 2.56 -15.52 9.31
N THR A 12 2.50 -16.26 8.19
CA THR A 12 2.74 -17.71 8.18
C THR A 12 4.16 -18.05 8.62
N SER A 13 5.16 -17.29 8.16
CA SER A 13 6.55 -17.52 8.52
C SER A 13 6.85 -17.23 10.00
N SER A 14 6.18 -16.24 10.60
CA SER A 14 6.39 -15.84 12.01
C SER A 14 5.46 -16.56 13.01
N ALA A 15 4.35 -17.13 12.56
CA ALA A 15 3.29 -17.67 13.42
C ALA A 15 3.77 -18.72 14.45
N ASN A 16 4.77 -19.53 14.09
CA ASN A 16 5.31 -20.59 14.94
C ASN A 16 6.83 -20.43 15.20
N ASP A 17 7.38 -19.25 14.93
CA ASP A 17 8.83 -19.00 14.99
C ASP A 17 9.07 -17.64 15.66
N LYS A 18 9.45 -17.69 16.94
CA LYS A 18 9.67 -16.49 17.76
C LYS A 18 10.82 -15.65 17.23
N ASP A 19 11.88 -16.29 16.71
CA ASP A 19 13.04 -15.58 16.18
C ASP A 19 12.64 -14.80 14.92
N LYS A 20 11.81 -15.39 14.05
CA LYS A 20 11.25 -14.67 12.89
C LYS A 20 10.31 -13.54 13.28
N LEU A 21 9.49 -13.71 14.31
CA LEU A 21 8.65 -12.63 14.84
C LEU A 21 9.51 -11.45 15.32
N GLU A 22 10.57 -11.73 16.09
CA GLU A 22 11.51 -10.71 16.57
C GLU A 22 12.24 -10.03 15.40
N ILE A 23 12.62 -10.78 14.37
CA ILE A 23 13.20 -10.22 13.14
C ILE A 23 12.20 -9.28 12.46
N MET A 24 10.92 -9.65 12.34
CA MET A 24 9.89 -8.79 11.72
C MET A 24 9.73 -7.48 12.49
N HIS A 25 9.60 -7.58 13.81
CA HIS A 25 9.52 -6.42 14.71
C HIS A 25 10.74 -5.51 14.54
N ARG A 26 11.95 -6.07 14.66
CA ARG A 26 13.21 -5.32 14.56
C ARG A 26 13.36 -4.62 13.20
N LEU A 27 13.07 -5.30 12.10
CA LEU A 27 13.13 -4.71 10.76
C LEU A 27 12.17 -3.54 10.63
N LEU A 28 10.95 -3.69 11.15
CA LEU A 28 9.93 -2.65 11.11
C LEU A 28 10.38 -1.42 11.94
N ILE A 29 10.83 -1.62 13.18
CA ILE A 29 11.38 -0.55 14.02
C ILE A 29 12.58 0.14 13.36
N GLN A 30 13.47 -0.63 12.73
CA GLN A 30 14.61 -0.07 12.00
C GLN A 30 14.15 0.81 10.83
N THR A 31 13.15 0.38 10.06
CA THR A 31 12.56 1.19 8.98
C THR A 31 11.94 2.48 9.53
N VAL A 32 11.18 2.41 10.63
CA VAL A 32 10.59 3.59 11.28
C VAL A 32 11.68 4.55 11.74
N ASN A 33 12.75 4.04 12.36
CA ASN A 33 13.88 4.86 12.81
C ASN A 33 14.60 5.57 11.65
N ASN A 34 14.74 4.88 10.51
CA ASN A 34 15.34 5.49 9.31
C ASN A 34 14.46 6.64 8.78
N ILE A 35 13.14 6.42 8.70
CA ILE A 35 12.18 7.45 8.25
C ILE A 35 12.15 8.62 9.23
N LEU A 36 12.11 8.34 10.54
CA LEU A 36 12.16 9.35 11.59
C LEU A 36 13.43 10.20 11.48
N GLY A 37 14.60 9.56 11.35
CA GLY A 37 15.88 10.24 11.22
C GLY A 37 15.97 11.11 9.98
N TYR A 38 15.51 10.59 8.83
CA TYR A 38 15.43 11.35 7.59
C TYR A 38 14.50 12.57 7.72
N THR A 39 13.29 12.38 8.24
CA THR A 39 12.29 13.44 8.40
C THR A 39 12.77 14.52 9.36
N CYS A 40 13.35 14.12 10.50
CA CYS A 40 13.97 15.05 11.46
C CYS A 40 15.11 15.85 10.84
N THR A 41 15.94 15.21 10.01
CA THR A 41 17.04 15.89 9.29
C THR A 41 16.50 16.96 8.34
N GLN A 42 15.47 16.63 7.56
CA GLN A 42 14.83 17.60 6.64
C GLN A 42 14.19 18.77 7.40
N ALA A 43 13.64 18.51 8.58
CA ALA A 43 13.03 19.53 9.43
C ALA A 43 14.03 20.32 10.29
N GLY A 44 15.31 19.94 10.33
CA GLY A 44 16.30 20.55 11.24
C GLY A 44 16.01 20.27 12.74
N VAL A 45 15.30 19.19 13.04
CA VAL A 45 14.89 18.81 14.40
C VAL A 45 15.78 17.68 14.90
N ASN A 46 16.21 17.73 16.17
CA ASN A 46 16.85 16.58 16.80
C ASN A 46 15.80 15.50 17.08
N PRO A 47 15.95 14.23 16.64
CA PRO A 47 15.00 13.16 16.92
C PRO A 47 14.65 13.00 18.41
N LYS A 48 15.59 13.32 19.32
CA LYS A 48 15.35 13.29 20.77
C LYS A 48 14.33 14.32 21.27
N ASN A 49 13.96 15.30 20.44
CA ASN A 49 12.94 16.29 20.71
C ASN A 49 11.56 15.88 20.14
N VAL A 50 11.43 14.67 19.60
CA VAL A 50 10.13 14.09 19.24
C VAL A 50 9.59 13.38 20.49
N TYR A 51 8.49 13.89 21.03
CA TYR A 51 7.90 13.41 22.29
C TYR A 51 6.67 12.54 22.10
N GLU A 52 5.99 12.66 20.96
CA GLU A 52 4.76 11.94 20.66
C GLU A 52 4.87 11.32 19.27
N MET A 53 4.41 10.08 19.14
CA MET A 53 4.31 9.37 17.86
C MET A 53 2.98 8.62 17.82
N THR A 54 2.20 8.83 16.77
CA THR A 54 1.01 8.02 16.50
C THR A 54 1.32 7.01 15.40
N VAL A 55 0.97 5.75 15.62
CA VAL A 55 1.23 4.65 14.69
C VAL A 55 -0.08 3.96 14.32
N VAL A 56 -0.30 3.85 13.02
CA VAL A 56 -1.45 3.20 12.40
C VAL A 56 -0.97 2.23 11.34
N GLY A 57 -1.81 1.25 11.02
CA GLY A 57 -1.53 0.24 10.02
C GLY A 57 -2.48 -0.92 10.16
N ASN A 58 -2.52 -1.76 9.13
CA ASN A 58 -3.34 -2.95 9.14
C ASN A 58 -2.98 -3.86 10.32
N THR A 59 -3.90 -4.75 10.67
CA THR A 59 -3.82 -5.54 11.90
C THR A 59 -2.55 -6.37 12.03
N ALA A 60 -1.98 -6.90 10.94
CA ALA A 60 -0.74 -7.66 11.04
C ALA A 60 0.48 -6.74 11.26
N MET A 61 0.57 -5.60 10.56
CA MET A 61 1.63 -4.62 10.79
C MET A 61 1.57 -4.05 12.21
N HIS A 62 0.36 -3.79 12.71
CA HIS A 62 0.12 -3.42 14.12
C HIS A 62 0.71 -4.44 15.09
N HIS A 63 0.46 -5.73 14.87
CA HIS A 63 0.98 -6.80 15.72
C HIS A 63 2.51 -6.92 15.62
N PHE A 64 3.08 -6.88 14.41
CA PHE A 64 4.53 -6.89 14.23
C PHE A 64 5.22 -5.68 14.88
N PHE A 65 4.64 -4.49 14.75
CA PHE A 65 5.17 -3.27 15.38
C PHE A 65 5.24 -3.42 16.91
N LEU A 66 4.24 -4.05 17.53
CA LEU A 66 4.19 -4.31 18.97
C LEU A 66 4.93 -5.59 19.41
N GLY A 67 5.51 -6.35 18.49
CA GLY A 67 6.12 -7.65 18.80
C GLY A 67 5.12 -8.74 19.22
N ILE A 68 3.83 -8.56 18.88
CA ILE A 68 2.74 -9.50 19.17
C ILE A 68 2.64 -10.51 18.03
N ASN A 69 2.46 -11.80 18.34
CA ASN A 69 2.32 -12.84 17.32
C ASN A 69 0.98 -12.68 16.56
N PRO A 70 0.99 -12.50 15.23
CA PRO A 70 -0.23 -12.32 14.43
C PRO A 70 -0.86 -13.64 13.95
N LYS A 71 -0.46 -14.81 14.47
CA LYS A 71 -0.91 -16.15 14.01
C LYS A 71 -2.41 -16.26 13.74
N PHE A 72 -3.25 -15.73 14.64
CA PHE A 72 -4.70 -15.85 14.54
C PHE A 72 -5.36 -14.79 13.64
N VAL A 73 -4.59 -13.80 13.15
CA VAL A 73 -5.06 -12.82 12.16
C VAL A 73 -5.33 -13.49 10.82
N ALA A 74 -4.50 -14.46 10.41
CA ALA A 74 -4.64 -15.20 9.16
C ALA A 74 -5.36 -16.56 9.30
N ALA A 75 -5.77 -16.94 10.51
CA ALA A 75 -6.43 -18.22 10.78
C ALA A 75 -7.87 -17.99 11.23
N SER A 76 -8.83 -18.60 10.55
CA SER A 76 -10.25 -18.53 10.93
C SER A 76 -10.45 -18.83 12.42
N PRO A 77 -11.19 -18.01 13.19
CA PRO A 77 -12.10 -16.94 12.75
C PRO A 77 -11.45 -15.53 12.65
N PHE A 78 -10.16 -15.45 12.29
CA PHE A 78 -9.42 -14.21 11.97
C PHE A 78 -9.37 -13.21 13.12
N THR A 79 -9.16 -13.72 14.34
CA THR A 79 -9.24 -12.93 15.56
C THR A 79 -7.87 -12.33 15.93
N PRO A 80 -7.74 -10.99 15.98
CA PRO A 80 -6.52 -10.36 16.47
C PRO A 80 -6.32 -10.62 17.97
N ALA A 81 -5.07 -10.72 18.40
CA ALA A 81 -4.73 -10.90 19.81
C ALA A 81 -5.01 -9.64 20.65
N LEU A 82 -4.96 -8.47 20.01
CA LEU A 82 -5.21 -7.18 20.64
C LEU A 82 -6.08 -6.30 19.72
N LYS A 83 -7.11 -5.67 20.29
CA LYS A 83 -7.99 -4.70 19.61
C LYS A 83 -7.96 -3.29 20.19
N SER A 84 -7.68 -3.17 21.48
CA SER A 84 -7.67 -1.89 22.18
C SER A 84 -6.46 -1.03 21.78
N PRO A 85 -6.56 0.31 21.93
CA PRO A 85 -5.39 1.18 21.75
C PRO A 85 -4.29 0.81 22.74
N VAL A 86 -3.05 1.12 22.36
CA VAL A 86 -1.86 0.89 23.20
C VAL A 86 -1.05 2.18 23.30
N ASN A 87 -0.69 2.53 24.53
CA ASN A 87 0.29 3.57 24.80
C ASN A 87 1.53 2.92 25.39
N VAL A 88 2.68 3.09 24.72
CA VAL A 88 3.96 2.56 25.19
C VAL A 88 5.03 3.64 25.14
N LYS A 89 6.09 3.50 25.94
CA LYS A 89 7.23 4.41 25.83
C LYS A 89 8.08 4.04 24.62
N ALA A 90 8.63 5.05 23.96
CA ALA A 90 9.51 4.86 22.80
C ALA A 90 10.68 3.89 23.06
N ARG A 91 11.24 3.92 24.28
CA ARG A 91 12.33 3.00 24.69
C ARG A 91 11.94 1.53 24.69
N GLU A 92 10.67 1.21 24.93
CA GLU A 92 10.18 -0.18 24.99
C GLU A 92 10.11 -0.81 23.60
N LEU A 93 9.97 0.02 22.56
CA LEU A 93 9.94 -0.40 21.16
C LEU A 93 11.30 -0.24 20.45
N GLY A 94 12.29 0.38 21.09
CA GLY A 94 13.58 0.69 20.46
C GLY A 94 13.53 1.82 19.42
N LEU A 95 12.62 2.79 19.60
CA LEU A 95 12.50 3.94 18.71
C LEU A 95 13.52 5.03 19.04
N SER A 96 14.14 5.60 18.00
CA SER A 96 15.19 6.63 18.06
C SER A 96 14.62 8.05 18.24
N MET A 97 13.68 8.21 19.19
CA MET A 97 13.08 9.48 19.58
C MET A 97 13.38 9.81 21.06
N CYS A 98 12.65 10.73 21.69
CA CYS A 98 12.73 10.92 23.15
C CYS A 98 12.43 9.57 23.85
N PRO A 99 13.33 9.03 24.71
CA PRO A 99 13.12 7.72 25.34
C PRO A 99 11.88 7.65 26.26
N GLU A 100 11.46 8.80 26.79
CA GLU A 100 10.24 8.97 27.62
C GLU A 100 9.02 9.41 26.81
N GLY A 101 9.19 9.64 25.50
CA GLY A 101 8.09 9.99 24.59
C GLY A 101 7.06 8.88 24.49
N ASN A 102 5.80 9.24 24.23
CA ASN A 102 4.72 8.27 24.10
C ASN A 102 4.55 7.87 22.64
N VAL A 103 4.22 6.59 22.47
CA VAL A 103 3.85 6.00 21.20
C VAL A 103 2.44 5.50 21.33
N HIS A 104 1.54 6.10 20.56
CA HIS A 104 0.11 5.82 20.51
C HIS A 104 -0.17 4.89 19.34
N VAL A 105 -0.47 3.63 19.61
CA VAL A 105 -0.93 2.68 18.60
C VAL A 105 -2.45 2.61 18.66
N LEU A 106 -3.11 2.95 17.55
CA LEU A 106 -4.57 3.01 17.48
C LEU A 106 -5.22 1.62 17.54
N PRO A 107 -6.50 1.53 17.95
CA PRO A 107 -7.21 0.26 17.98
C PRO A 107 -7.41 -0.31 16.57
N VAL A 108 -7.55 -1.64 16.50
CA VAL A 108 -7.90 -2.36 15.27
C VAL A 108 -9.35 -2.87 15.34
N ILE A 109 -10.02 -2.93 14.19
CA ILE A 109 -11.43 -3.35 14.11
C ILE A 109 -11.55 -4.88 14.05
N ALA A 110 -10.80 -5.52 13.15
CA ALA A 110 -10.88 -6.95 12.85
C ALA A 110 -9.54 -7.52 12.36
N GLY A 111 -9.49 -8.80 11.98
CA GLY A 111 -8.27 -9.42 11.43
C GLY A 111 -7.74 -8.72 10.18
N PHE A 112 -8.61 -8.26 9.29
CA PHE A 112 -8.22 -7.60 8.03
C PHE A 112 -8.57 -6.11 7.97
N VAL A 113 -9.09 -5.53 9.05
CA VAL A 113 -9.40 -4.09 9.13
C VAL A 113 -8.67 -3.53 10.34
N GLY A 114 -7.57 -2.81 10.08
CA GLY A 114 -6.63 -2.36 11.10
C GLY A 114 -6.88 -0.96 11.61
N ALA A 115 -5.81 -0.34 12.10
CA ALA A 115 -5.83 1.01 12.65
C ALA A 115 -5.63 2.08 11.56
N ASP A 116 -5.08 1.71 10.41
CA ASP A 116 -5.08 2.51 9.18
C ASP A 116 -6.50 2.88 8.76
N ALA A 117 -7.39 1.90 8.72
CA ALA A 117 -8.82 2.08 8.50
C ALA A 117 -9.46 3.13 9.44
N VAL A 118 -9.10 3.08 10.73
CA VAL A 118 -9.57 4.06 11.72
C VAL A 118 -9.01 5.44 11.40
N ALA A 119 -7.74 5.52 10.99
CA ALA A 119 -7.11 6.77 10.59
C ALA A 119 -7.79 7.41 9.38
N ASP A 120 -8.20 6.62 8.38
CA ASP A 120 -8.88 7.13 7.18
C ASP A 120 -10.27 7.68 7.53
N VAL A 121 -11.01 7.00 8.40
CA VAL A 121 -12.32 7.47 8.89
C VAL A 121 -12.19 8.78 9.69
N LEU A 122 -11.15 8.89 10.52
CA LEU A 122 -10.86 10.11 11.27
C LEU A 122 -10.44 11.26 10.34
N ALA A 123 -9.51 10.99 9.41
CA ALA A 123 -8.98 11.99 8.49
C ALA A 123 -10.02 12.50 7.48
N SER A 124 -10.96 11.64 7.06
CA SER A 124 -12.04 12.01 6.14
C SER A 124 -13.18 12.79 6.82
N GLY A 125 -13.28 12.77 8.15
CA GLY A 125 -14.42 13.34 8.88
C GLY A 125 -15.75 12.60 8.63
N THR A 126 -15.71 11.37 8.09
CA THR A 126 -16.92 10.58 7.81
C THR A 126 -17.77 10.37 9.07
N HIS A 127 -17.10 10.17 10.21
CA HIS A 127 -17.71 10.01 11.53
C HIS A 127 -18.32 11.29 12.12
N GLU A 128 -18.09 12.46 11.52
CA GLU A 128 -18.63 13.76 11.97
C GLU A 128 -19.80 14.23 11.08
N SER A 129 -19.99 13.59 9.93
CA SER A 129 -20.95 14.01 8.92
C SER A 129 -22.23 13.18 9.02
N ASP A 130 -23.39 13.82 8.99
CA ASP A 130 -24.69 13.13 8.90
C ASP A 130 -24.96 12.54 7.50
N ARG A 131 -24.18 12.96 6.49
CA ARG A 131 -24.31 12.45 5.12
C ARG A 131 -23.69 11.07 4.99
N LEU A 132 -24.45 10.14 4.40
CA LEU A 132 -23.95 8.84 3.99
C LEU A 132 -22.79 9.00 3.00
N SER A 133 -21.64 8.45 3.37
CA SER A 133 -20.40 8.54 2.61
C SER A 133 -19.82 7.15 2.35
N LEU A 134 -19.12 7.01 1.22
CA LEU A 134 -18.36 5.83 0.84
C LEU A 134 -16.88 6.23 0.80
N LEU A 135 -16.08 5.64 1.69
CA LEU A 135 -14.63 5.80 1.73
C LEU A 135 -14.00 4.50 1.22
N ILE A 136 -12.99 4.64 0.37
CA ILE A 136 -12.28 3.51 -0.23
C ILE A 136 -10.78 3.78 -0.08
N ASP A 137 -10.10 2.97 0.71
CA ASP A 137 -8.64 2.90 0.72
C ASP A 137 -8.20 1.82 -0.27
N ILE A 138 -7.37 2.20 -1.25
CA ILE A 138 -6.92 1.33 -2.33
C ILE A 138 -5.44 1.04 -2.13
N GLY A 139 -5.15 -0.12 -1.53
CA GLY A 139 -3.82 -0.71 -1.51
C GLY A 139 -3.82 -2.16 -1.97
N THR A 140 -2.80 -2.90 -1.54
CA THR A 140 -2.69 -4.35 -1.71
C THR A 140 -3.95 -5.08 -1.21
N ASN A 141 -4.51 -4.59 -0.10
CA ASN A 141 -5.90 -4.83 0.27
C ASN A 141 -6.69 -3.56 -0.02
N THR A 142 -7.97 -3.71 -0.37
CA THR A 142 -8.89 -2.58 -0.47
C THR A 142 -9.85 -2.62 0.68
N GLU A 143 -9.84 -1.56 1.48
CA GLU A 143 -10.76 -1.34 2.58
C GLU A 143 -11.87 -0.40 2.11
N VAL A 144 -13.11 -0.79 2.38
CA VAL A 144 -14.31 -0.04 2.01
C VAL A 144 -15.09 0.27 3.28
N PHE A 145 -15.45 1.54 3.45
CA PHE A 145 -16.28 2.02 4.55
C PHE A 145 -17.50 2.73 4.02
N VAL A 146 -18.68 2.39 4.57
CA VAL A 146 -19.94 3.05 4.24
C VAL A 146 -20.61 3.46 5.53
N GLY A 147 -20.91 4.75 5.68
CA GLY A 147 -21.52 5.24 6.91
C GLY A 147 -21.56 6.75 7.03
N ASN A 148 -21.86 7.19 8.24
CA ASN A 148 -21.99 8.58 8.65
C ASN A 148 -21.71 8.69 10.18
N SER A 149 -22.14 9.78 10.80
CA SER A 149 -22.02 10.03 12.25
C SER A 149 -22.76 9.04 13.15
N GLU A 150 -23.75 8.30 12.63
CA GLU A 150 -24.54 7.34 13.42
C GLU A 150 -23.88 5.95 13.45
N ASP A 151 -23.43 5.45 12.30
CA ASP A 151 -22.78 4.14 12.20
C ASP A 151 -21.90 4.06 10.93
N ILE A 152 -20.87 3.21 10.98
CA ILE A 152 -19.93 2.97 9.87
C ILE A 152 -19.67 1.47 9.73
N LEU A 153 -20.05 0.94 8.57
CA LEU A 153 -19.74 -0.43 8.18
C LEU A 153 -18.41 -0.47 7.44
N SER A 154 -17.56 -1.45 7.78
CA SER A 154 -16.27 -1.67 7.13
C SER A 154 -16.17 -3.06 6.51
N CYS A 155 -15.51 -3.18 5.37
CA CYS A 155 -15.13 -4.45 4.74
C CYS A 155 -13.70 -4.34 4.20
N SER A 156 -12.95 -5.43 4.20
CA SER A 156 -11.66 -5.53 3.51
C SER A 156 -11.74 -6.60 2.42
N CYS A 157 -11.17 -6.30 1.25
CA CYS A 157 -11.16 -7.14 0.07
C CYS A 157 -9.71 -7.36 -0.39
N ALA A 158 -9.39 -8.58 -0.80
CA ALA A 158 -8.11 -8.87 -1.45
C ALA A 158 -8.13 -8.33 -2.89
N SER A 159 -7.38 -7.26 -3.14
CA SER A 159 -7.30 -6.59 -4.45
C SER A 159 -5.99 -6.87 -5.20
N GLY A 160 -4.92 -7.17 -4.46
CA GLY A 160 -3.58 -7.39 -5.00
C GLY A 160 -2.87 -6.06 -5.31
N PRO A 161 -1.54 -6.09 -5.47
CA PRO A 161 -0.71 -4.89 -5.51
C PRO A 161 -0.69 -4.20 -6.89
N ALA A 162 -1.66 -4.46 -7.76
CA ALA A 162 -1.62 -3.99 -9.15
C ALA A 162 -1.50 -2.46 -9.24
N PHE A 163 -2.27 -1.72 -8.45
CA PHE A 163 -2.21 -0.25 -8.42
C PHE A 163 -0.92 0.31 -7.80
N GLU A 164 -0.21 -0.51 -7.02
CA GLU A 164 1.13 -0.21 -6.48
C GLU A 164 2.27 -0.60 -7.45
N GLY A 165 1.92 -1.09 -8.66
CA GLY A 165 2.86 -1.57 -9.66
C GLY A 165 3.33 -3.02 -9.45
N GLY A 166 2.79 -3.74 -8.47
CA GLY A 166 3.11 -5.14 -8.23
C GLY A 166 2.50 -6.08 -9.27
N HIS A 167 3.19 -7.19 -9.55
CA HIS A 167 2.80 -8.21 -10.54
C HIS A 167 2.55 -7.67 -11.98
N ILE A 168 3.08 -6.50 -12.31
CA ILE A 168 3.04 -5.92 -13.66
C ILE A 168 4.48 -5.88 -14.18
N LYS A 169 4.71 -6.43 -15.39
CA LYS A 169 6.05 -6.60 -16.00
C LYS A 169 6.94 -5.35 -15.96
N HIS A 170 6.33 -4.18 -16.12
CA HIS A 170 6.99 -2.87 -16.04
C HIS A 170 6.34 -1.95 -15.00
N GLY A 171 5.62 -2.52 -14.03
CA GLY A 171 5.01 -1.77 -12.93
C GLY A 171 6.06 -1.32 -11.92
N MET A 172 5.84 -0.14 -11.36
CA MET A 172 6.68 0.41 -10.30
C MET A 172 5.83 1.27 -9.36
N LYS A 173 6.34 1.46 -8.14
CA LYS A 173 5.73 2.38 -7.18
C LYS A 173 5.79 3.82 -7.71
N ALA A 174 4.89 4.67 -7.22
CA ALA A 174 4.94 6.11 -7.49
C ALA A 174 6.20 6.72 -6.87
N VAL A 175 7.27 6.76 -7.66
CA VAL A 175 8.55 7.39 -7.34
C VAL A 175 8.93 8.32 -8.49
N THR A 176 9.93 9.18 -8.27
CA THR A 176 10.48 10.01 -9.34
C THR A 176 10.78 9.15 -10.57
N GLY A 177 10.29 9.57 -11.74
CA GLY A 177 10.44 8.85 -13.00
C GLY A 177 9.31 7.87 -13.35
N ALA A 178 8.47 7.46 -12.39
CA ALA A 178 7.33 6.58 -12.67
C ALA A 178 6.28 7.29 -13.54
N ILE A 179 5.70 6.63 -14.54
CA ILE A 179 4.70 7.26 -15.44
C ILE A 179 3.39 7.48 -14.66
N GLU A 180 2.94 8.73 -14.53
CA GLU A 180 1.73 9.10 -13.78
C GLU A 180 0.46 9.10 -14.63
N ARG A 181 0.61 9.52 -15.88
CA ARG A 181 -0.49 9.80 -16.80
C ARG A 181 -0.11 9.34 -18.18
N ILE A 182 -1.07 8.74 -18.86
CA ILE A 182 -0.92 8.32 -20.25
C ILE A 182 -2.14 8.78 -21.03
N SER A 183 -1.91 9.26 -22.24
CA SER A 183 -2.96 9.57 -23.22
C SER A 183 -2.61 8.87 -24.51
N ILE A 184 -3.57 8.17 -25.10
CA ILE A 184 -3.39 7.45 -26.35
C ILE A 184 -4.23 8.16 -27.42
N LYS A 185 -3.56 8.64 -28.46
CA LYS A 185 -4.20 9.27 -29.62
C LYS A 185 -4.82 8.20 -30.52
N SER A 186 -5.73 8.61 -31.41
CA SER A 186 -6.38 7.71 -32.38
C SER A 186 -5.41 7.05 -33.36
N ASN A 187 -4.23 7.64 -33.58
CA ASN A 187 -3.13 7.07 -34.35
C ASN A 187 -2.23 6.13 -33.52
N TYR A 188 -2.65 5.77 -32.30
CA TYR A 188 -1.93 4.95 -31.33
C TYR A 188 -0.65 5.59 -30.76
N GLU A 189 -0.38 6.87 -31.03
CA GLU A 189 0.71 7.56 -30.34
C GLU A 189 0.38 7.79 -28.87
N VAL A 190 1.43 7.68 -28.05
CA VAL A 190 1.33 7.70 -26.61
C VAL A 190 2.06 8.93 -26.10
N ASP A 191 1.32 9.81 -25.43
CA ASP A 191 1.86 10.90 -24.63
C ASP A 191 1.84 10.45 -23.16
N TYR A 192 2.88 10.80 -22.40
CA TYR A 192 2.95 10.43 -20.98
C TYR A 192 3.64 11.52 -20.15
N ALA A 193 3.32 11.55 -18.86
CA ALA A 193 3.97 12.37 -17.86
C ALA A 193 4.52 11.48 -16.74
N THR A 194 5.60 11.90 -16.08
CA THR A 194 6.25 11.14 -15.00
C THR A 194 6.00 11.79 -13.64
N CYS A 195 5.51 11.01 -12.67
CA CYS A 195 5.44 11.17 -11.19
C CYS A 195 4.40 10.23 -10.49
N GLY A 196 4.03 9.05 -11.05
CA GLY A 196 2.87 8.27 -10.53
C GLY A 196 2.71 6.84 -11.10
N SER A 197 1.47 6.31 -11.16
CA SER A 197 1.18 4.88 -11.48
C SER A 197 0.62 4.62 -12.89
N ALA A 198 -0.09 5.56 -13.54
CA ALA A 198 -0.70 5.50 -14.89
C ALA A 198 -1.51 4.26 -15.30
N ILE A 199 -1.57 3.20 -14.50
CA ILE A 199 -2.19 1.91 -14.85
C ILE A 199 -3.68 2.10 -15.14
N ILE A 200 -4.36 2.93 -14.35
CA ILE A 200 -5.79 3.24 -14.54
C ILE A 200 -5.99 3.96 -15.88
N ASP A 201 -5.24 5.03 -16.13
CA ASP A 201 -5.30 5.80 -17.37
C ASP A 201 -5.01 4.92 -18.60
N ALA A 202 -4.02 4.02 -18.49
CA ALA A 202 -3.65 3.13 -19.58
C ALA A 202 -4.79 2.18 -19.94
N VAL A 203 -5.39 1.52 -18.94
CA VAL A 203 -6.52 0.62 -19.17
C VAL A 203 -7.71 1.39 -19.74
N ALA A 204 -8.00 2.58 -19.21
CA ALA A 204 -9.08 3.43 -19.69
C ALA A 204 -8.88 3.85 -21.16
N GLU A 205 -7.69 4.30 -21.53
CA GLU A 205 -7.37 4.73 -22.90
C GLU A 205 -7.36 3.56 -23.89
N LEU A 206 -6.80 2.42 -23.50
CA LEU A 206 -6.83 1.20 -24.31
C LEU A 206 -8.27 0.74 -24.57
N TYR A 207 -9.14 0.81 -23.56
CA TYR A 207 -10.55 0.45 -23.68
C TYR A 207 -11.31 1.46 -24.55
N ARG A 208 -11.14 2.76 -24.29
CA ARG A 208 -11.79 3.86 -25.02
C ARG A 208 -11.50 3.81 -26.53
N LEU A 209 -10.28 3.42 -26.91
CA LEU A 209 -9.88 3.27 -28.31
C LEU A 209 -10.20 1.90 -28.92
N GLY A 210 -10.80 0.97 -28.15
CA GLY A 210 -11.10 -0.39 -28.60
C GLY A 210 -9.86 -1.24 -28.88
N ILE A 211 -8.72 -0.88 -28.27
CA ILE A 211 -7.48 -1.68 -28.31
C ILE A 211 -7.64 -2.93 -27.45
N ILE A 212 -8.34 -2.79 -26.31
CA ILE A 212 -8.84 -3.90 -25.51
C ILE A 212 -10.37 -3.90 -25.51
N ASN A 213 -10.97 -5.07 -25.26
CA ASN A 213 -12.41 -5.20 -25.04
C ASN A 213 -12.79 -5.09 -23.56
N ASP A 214 -14.08 -5.25 -23.26
CA ASP A 214 -14.68 -5.27 -21.92
C ASP A 214 -14.17 -6.39 -21.01
N ARG A 215 -13.50 -7.40 -21.58
CA ARG A 215 -12.83 -8.49 -20.87
C ARG A 215 -11.32 -8.30 -20.75
N GLY A 216 -10.80 -7.12 -21.10
CA GLY A 216 -9.37 -6.79 -21.07
C GLY A 216 -8.52 -7.50 -22.14
N ARG A 217 -9.13 -8.15 -23.13
CA ARG A 217 -8.38 -8.81 -24.22
C ARG A 217 -8.02 -7.81 -25.30
N PHE A 218 -6.75 -7.83 -25.71
CA PHE A 218 -6.31 -7.10 -26.90
C PHE A 218 -7.08 -7.56 -28.15
N LYS A 219 -7.53 -6.59 -28.95
CA LYS A 219 -8.21 -6.85 -30.21
C LYS A 219 -7.23 -7.32 -31.26
N ALA A 220 -7.43 -8.53 -31.76
CA ALA A 220 -6.63 -9.06 -32.87
C ALA A 220 -6.87 -8.25 -34.16
N GLY A 221 -5.84 -8.15 -35.00
CA GLY A 221 -5.93 -7.51 -36.32
C GLY A 221 -5.65 -6.01 -36.36
N ILE A 222 -5.37 -5.36 -35.22
CA ILE A 222 -4.82 -4.00 -35.22
C ILE A 222 -3.36 -4.07 -35.69
N ASN A 223 -3.09 -3.54 -36.88
CA ASN A 223 -1.74 -3.49 -37.45
C ASN A 223 -1.04 -2.18 -37.04
N ASN A 224 -0.40 -2.17 -35.88
CA ASN A 224 0.37 -1.03 -35.39
C ASN A 224 1.64 -1.51 -34.67
N PRO A 225 2.81 -0.89 -34.88
CA PRO A 225 4.07 -1.29 -34.24
C PRO A 225 4.02 -1.34 -32.70
N ARG A 226 3.12 -0.57 -32.07
CA ARG A 226 2.95 -0.56 -30.61
C ARG A 226 2.15 -1.74 -30.09
N LEU A 227 1.29 -2.38 -30.88
CA LEU A 227 0.60 -3.61 -30.50
C LEU A 227 1.31 -4.81 -31.13
N ARG A 228 2.12 -5.52 -30.35
CA ARG A 228 2.99 -6.60 -30.87
C ARG A 228 2.84 -7.89 -30.08
N LYS A 229 3.25 -8.99 -30.72
CA LYS A 229 3.33 -10.29 -30.06
C LYS A 229 4.54 -10.37 -29.14
N THR A 230 4.33 -10.94 -27.97
CA THR A 230 5.39 -11.26 -27.02
C THR A 230 6.00 -12.64 -27.34
N PRO A 231 7.21 -12.95 -26.82
CA PRO A 231 7.86 -14.25 -27.07
C PRO A 231 7.05 -15.47 -26.62
N ASP A 232 6.22 -15.32 -25.59
CA ASP A 232 5.31 -16.32 -25.03
C ASP A 232 3.96 -16.41 -25.78
N GLY A 233 3.80 -15.66 -26.89
CA GLY A 233 2.62 -15.73 -27.76
C GLY A 233 1.45 -14.83 -27.34
N GLY A 234 1.60 -14.05 -26.27
CA GLY A 234 0.68 -12.99 -25.87
C GLY A 234 0.77 -11.73 -26.75
N LEU A 235 -0.01 -10.72 -26.39
CA LEU A 235 0.05 -9.37 -26.98
C LEU A 235 0.45 -8.36 -25.92
N GLU A 236 1.28 -7.39 -26.28
CA GLU A 236 1.63 -6.23 -25.45
C GLU A 236 1.43 -4.92 -26.23
N PHE A 237 1.08 -3.86 -25.51
CA PHE A 237 1.02 -2.51 -26.04
C PHE A 237 2.19 -1.68 -25.51
N VAL A 238 3.02 -1.15 -26.40
CA VAL A 238 4.26 -0.42 -26.07
C VAL A 238 3.94 1.04 -25.76
N TRP A 239 4.14 1.45 -24.51
CA TRP A 239 3.91 2.83 -24.06
C TRP A 239 5.09 3.73 -24.47
N CYS A 240 6.32 3.34 -24.12
CA CYS A 240 7.54 4.07 -24.45
C CYS A 240 8.68 3.11 -24.81
N GLY A 241 9.75 3.62 -25.44
CA GLY A 241 10.97 2.86 -25.73
C GLY A 241 11.87 2.68 -24.50
N LEU A 242 12.71 1.65 -24.51
CA LEU A 242 13.60 1.26 -23.40
C LEU A 242 14.51 2.41 -22.88
N ARG A 243 14.94 3.33 -23.76
CA ARG A 243 15.86 4.43 -23.39
C ARG A 243 15.26 5.47 -22.43
N ILE A 244 13.94 5.51 -22.27
CA ILE A 244 13.27 6.50 -21.40
C ILE A 244 13.00 5.90 -20.01
N ALA A 245 12.83 4.57 -19.92
CA ALA A 245 12.69 3.88 -18.64
C ALA A 245 13.97 3.95 -17.78
N GLU A 246 15.15 4.08 -18.40
CA GLU A 246 16.43 4.21 -17.67
C GLU A 246 16.62 5.60 -17.05
N GLN A 247 16.10 6.67 -17.67
CA GLN A 247 16.17 8.04 -17.11
C GLN A 247 15.22 8.25 -15.93
N ALA A 248 14.21 7.39 -15.79
CA ALA A 248 13.30 7.37 -14.65
C ALA A 248 13.90 6.70 -13.41
N LEU A 249 15.02 5.97 -13.56
CA LEU A 249 15.65 5.19 -12.49
C LEU A 249 16.94 5.83 -11.93
N THR A 250 17.28 7.04 -12.38
CA THR A 250 18.40 7.87 -11.90
C THR A 250 17.91 9.09 -11.16
#